data_AF-A0A1H8VU71-F1
#
_entry.id   AF-A0A1H8VU71-F1
#
_cell.length_a   1.000
_cell.length_b   1.000
_cell.length_c   1.000
_cell.angle_alpha   90.00
_cell.angle_beta   90.00
_cell.angle_gamma   90.00
#
_symmetry.space_group_name_H-M   'P 1'
#
loop_
_entity.id
_entity.type
_entity.pdbx_description
1 polymer ?
#
loop_
_entity_poly.entity_id
_entity_poly.type
_entity_poly.pdbx_seq_one_letter_code
_entity_poly.pdbx_strand_id
1 'polypeptide(L)'
;MAEWEEGALFPVASKAEIARTKALLQEYRKMRIVMDEYENHRKEMEQVAIDGEVARRIDQDELHADKTANAVLLAEKQRWVYGQYQLRATALTRAHSLILDDDVKKATKYRFFEGYSMKETCLFFGYDEKDSTIKRRVREGITVIANNMKLLGFFDKDGEKF
;
A
#
# COMPACT_ATOMS: atom_id res chain seq x y z
N MET A 1 0.33 9.25 -21.69
CA MET A 1 -1.06 9.41 -22.21
C MET A 1 -1.75 8.10 -21.92
N ALA A 2 -2.76 8.08 -21.04
CA ALA A 2 -3.50 6.87 -20.74
C ALA A 2 -4.18 6.40 -22.04
N GLU A 3 -3.82 5.21 -22.51
CA GLU A 3 -4.37 4.59 -23.72
C GLU A 3 -5.64 3.85 -23.33
N TRP A 4 -6.79 4.38 -23.74
CA TRP A 4 -8.11 3.80 -23.46
C TRP A 4 -8.40 2.78 -24.56
N GLU A 5 -8.86 1.57 -24.20
CA GLU A 5 -9.33 0.62 -25.22
C GLU A 5 -10.46 1.26 -26.04
N GLU A 6 -10.35 1.21 -27.37
CA GLU A 6 -11.35 1.76 -28.30
C GLU A 6 -12.75 1.24 -27.95
N GLY A 7 -13.63 2.15 -27.51
CA GLY A 7 -15.03 1.85 -27.18
C GLY A 7 -15.38 1.77 -25.69
N ALA A 8 -14.40 1.84 -24.77
CA ALA A 8 -14.68 1.83 -23.33
C ALA A 8 -14.89 3.26 -22.78
N LEU A 9 -16.01 3.49 -22.08
CA LEU A 9 -16.32 4.79 -21.43
C LEU A 9 -15.38 5.11 -20.25
N PHE A 10 -14.72 4.10 -19.69
CA PHE A 10 -13.83 4.16 -18.53
C PHE A 10 -12.60 3.29 -18.75
N PRO A 11 -11.43 3.62 -18.15
CA PRO A 11 -10.23 2.85 -18.38
C PRO A 11 -10.33 1.52 -17.64
N VAL A 12 -10.07 0.43 -18.36
CA VAL A 12 -10.12 -0.93 -17.81
C VAL A 12 -8.70 -1.38 -17.48
N ALA A 13 -8.52 -1.91 -16.27
CA ALA A 13 -7.26 -2.46 -15.83
C ALA A 13 -6.94 -3.76 -16.57
N SER A 14 -5.73 -3.85 -17.08
CA SER A 14 -5.16 -5.05 -17.67
C SER A 14 -5.03 -6.17 -16.64
N LYS A 15 -4.88 -7.41 -17.10
CA LYS A 15 -4.65 -8.57 -16.22
C LYS A 15 -3.44 -8.38 -15.30
N ALA A 16 -2.39 -7.71 -15.78
CA ALA A 16 -1.20 -7.41 -14.99
C ALA A 16 -1.49 -6.38 -13.89
N GLU A 17 -2.23 -5.31 -14.21
CA GLU A 17 -2.66 -4.30 -13.24
C GLU A 17 -3.58 -4.89 -12.17
N ILE A 18 -4.50 -5.78 -12.55
CA ILE A 18 -5.37 -6.51 -11.61
C ILE A 18 -4.53 -7.41 -10.68
N ALA A 19 -3.55 -8.14 -11.22
CA ALA A 19 -2.66 -8.98 -10.43
C ALA A 19 -1.80 -8.15 -9.46
N ARG A 20 -1.28 -7.00 -9.92
CA ARG A 20 -0.54 -6.05 -9.07
C ARG A 20 -1.42 -5.49 -7.96
N THR A 21 -2.65 -5.10 -8.28
CA THR A 21 -3.64 -4.63 -7.29
C THR A 21 -3.89 -5.67 -6.22
N LYS A 22 -4.06 -6.94 -6.61
CA LYS A 22 -4.21 -8.05 -5.67
C LYS A 22 -3.02 -8.17 -4.73
N ALA A 23 -1.79 -8.09 -5.25
CA ALA A 23 -0.58 -8.14 -4.43
C ALA A 23 -0.54 -6.97 -3.43
N LEU A 24 -0.81 -5.74 -3.88
CA LEU A 24 -0.87 -4.56 -3.02
C LEU A 24 -1.94 -4.68 -1.91
N LEU A 25 -3.12 -5.21 -2.25
CA LEU A 25 -4.19 -5.47 -1.28
C LEU A 25 -3.78 -6.51 -0.22
N GLN A 26 -3.04 -7.55 -0.62
CA GLN A 26 -2.51 -8.54 0.32
C GLN A 26 -1.45 -7.95 1.26
N GLU A 27 -0.67 -6.98 0.79
CA GLU A 27 0.35 -6.30 1.57
C GLU A 27 -0.18 -5.12 2.39
N TYR A 28 -1.43 -4.69 2.18
CA TYR A 28 -2.00 -3.48 2.77
C TYR A 28 -1.83 -3.38 4.29
N ARG A 29 -2.17 -4.46 5.02
CA ARG A 29 -2.01 -4.48 6.49
C ARG A 29 -0.56 -4.32 6.92
N LYS A 30 0.37 -4.96 6.21
CA LYS A 30 1.80 -4.83 6.48
C LYS A 30 2.29 -3.41 6.18
N MET A 31 1.85 -2.81 5.06
CA MET A 31 2.14 -1.41 4.74
C MET A 31 1.67 -0.49 5.86
N ARG A 32 0.44 -0.67 6.36
CA ARG A 32 -0.11 0.12 7.47
C ARG A 32 0.71 -0.03 8.75
N ILE A 33 1.06 -1.25 9.16
CA ILE A 33 1.88 -1.49 10.36
C ILE A 33 3.24 -0.79 10.24
N VAL A 34 3.91 -0.90 9.09
CA VAL A 34 5.21 -0.26 8.87
C VAL A 34 5.09 1.27 8.89
N MET A 35 4.02 1.82 8.31
CA MET A 35 3.76 3.26 8.35
C MET A 35 3.49 3.75 9.78
N ASP A 36 2.64 3.04 10.52
CA ASP A 36 2.31 3.38 11.91
C ASP A 36 3.58 3.33 12.78
N GLU A 37 4.44 2.32 12.58
CA GLU A 37 5.73 2.21 13.27
C GLU A 37 6.66 3.39 12.96
N TYR A 38 6.76 3.77 11.69
CA TYR A 38 7.53 4.94 11.26
C TYR A 38 6.98 6.23 11.88
N GLU A 39 5.66 6.42 11.88
CA GLU A 39 5.00 7.61 12.40
C GLU A 39 5.19 7.77 13.92
N ASN A 40 5.15 6.65 14.65
CA ASN A 40 5.32 6.61 16.11
C ASN A 40 6.77 6.84 16.56
N HIS A 41 7.75 6.36 15.80
CA HIS A 41 9.18 6.45 16.17
C HIS A 41 9.95 7.53 15.41
N ARG A 42 9.26 8.38 14.65
CA ARG A 42 9.87 9.43 13.82
C ARG A 42 10.85 10.33 14.58
N LYS A 43 10.49 10.75 15.80
CA LYS A 43 11.32 11.62 16.65
C LYS A 43 12.62 10.94 17.08
N GLU A 44 12.55 9.65 17.40
CA GLU A 44 13.72 8.85 17.78
C GLU A 44 14.66 8.68 16.59
N MET A 45 14.11 8.47 15.39
CA MET A 45 14.92 8.39 14.17
C MET A 45 15.57 9.71 13.79
N GLU A 46 14.88 10.84 13.98
CA GLU A 46 15.45 12.18 13.81
C GLU A 46 16.59 12.43 14.80
N GLN A 47 16.43 12.01 16.05
CA GLN A 47 17.49 12.13 17.07
C GLN A 47 18.71 11.28 16.72
N VAL A 48 18.52 10.02 16.30
CA VAL A 48 19.62 9.14 15.87
C VAL A 48 20.37 9.73 14.66
N ALA A 49 19.64 10.36 13.72
CA ALA A 49 20.26 11.03 12.57
C ALA A 49 21.08 12.26 13.00
N ILE A 50 20.57 13.06 13.95
CA ILE A 50 21.27 14.22 14.50
C ILE A 50 22.51 13.78 15.29
N ASP A 51 22.39 12.78 16.15
CA ASP A 51 23.52 12.27 16.94
C ASP A 51 24.61 11.67 16.04
N GLY A 52 24.22 11.02 14.93
CA GLY A 52 25.15 10.59 13.90
C GLY A 52 25.83 11.77 13.16
N GLU A 53 25.10 12.85 12.86
CA GLU A 53 25.67 14.06 12.25
C GLU A 53 26.59 14.84 13.21
N VAL A 54 26.23 14.91 14.50
CA VAL A 54 27.03 15.54 15.57
C VAL A 54 28.30 14.73 15.82
N ALA A 55 28.22 13.39 15.86
CA ALA A 55 29.40 12.52 15.90
C ALA A 55 30.36 12.80 14.73
N ARG A 56 29.85 13.04 13.51
CA ARG A 56 30.68 13.47 12.36
C ARG A 56 31.44 14.78 12.56
N ARG A 57 30.90 15.72 13.34
CA ARG A 57 31.54 17.03 13.60
C ARG A 57 32.57 16.97 14.72
N ILE A 58 32.40 16.05 15.67
CA ILE A 58 33.29 15.89 16.82
C ILE A 58 34.48 14.97 16.47
N ASP A 59 34.26 13.97 15.62
CA ASP A 59 35.20 12.90 15.31
C ASP A 59 36.00 13.17 14.02
N GLN A 60 36.67 14.32 13.94
CA GLN A 60 37.63 14.59 12.87
C GLN A 60 38.96 13.84 13.07
N ASP A 61 39.12 13.10 14.18
CA ASP A 61 40.39 12.49 14.59
C ASP A 61 40.39 10.96 14.75
N GLU A 62 39.28 10.20 14.76
CA GLU A 62 39.37 8.73 14.87
C GLU A 62 38.47 7.90 13.92
N LEU A 63 38.98 6.70 13.64
CA LEU A 63 38.67 5.76 12.56
C LEU A 63 37.31 5.04 12.74
N HIS A 64 36.18 5.75 12.78
CA HIS A 64 34.84 5.17 12.97
C HIS A 64 33.75 5.62 11.96
N ALA A 65 34.13 5.99 10.73
CA ALA A 65 33.21 6.43 9.68
C ALA A 65 32.10 5.43 9.29
N ASP A 66 32.34 4.12 9.43
CA ASP A 66 31.46 3.07 8.87
C ASP A 66 30.13 2.87 9.62
N LYS A 67 30.07 3.11 10.95
CA LYS A 67 28.83 2.90 11.71
C LYS A 67 27.81 4.03 11.49
N THR A 68 28.30 5.24 11.25
CA THR A 68 27.49 6.46 11.16
C THR A 68 26.90 6.67 9.77
N ALA A 69 27.63 6.30 8.70
CA ALA A 69 27.10 6.27 7.34
C ALA A 69 25.87 5.33 7.22
N ASN A 70 25.91 4.21 7.93
CA ASN A 70 24.82 3.22 7.92
C ASN A 70 23.53 3.75 8.57
N ALA A 71 23.61 4.57 9.61
CA ALA A 71 22.43 5.11 10.30
C ALA A 71 21.66 6.13 9.44
N VAL A 72 22.37 7.04 8.78
CA VAL A 72 21.77 8.03 7.87
C VAL A 72 21.14 7.35 6.66
N LEU A 73 21.87 6.42 6.02
CA LEU A 73 21.36 5.65 4.89
C LEU A 73 20.13 4.82 5.26
N LEU A 74 20.08 4.28 6.48
CA LEU A 74 18.92 3.55 7.00
C LEU A 74 17.70 4.48 7.16
N ALA A 75 17.89 5.66 7.77
CA ALA A 75 16.82 6.64 7.97
C ALA A 75 16.25 7.15 6.63
N GLU A 76 17.11 7.41 5.64
CA GLU A 76 16.70 7.77 4.28
C GLU A 76 15.90 6.65 3.61
N LYS A 77 16.37 5.41 3.71
CA LYS A 77 15.66 4.24 3.19
C LYS A 77 14.30 4.07 3.83
N GLN A 78 14.19 4.24 5.16
CA GLN A 78 12.91 4.17 5.87
C GLN A 78 11.94 5.27 5.43
N ARG A 79 12.43 6.52 5.27
CA ARG A 79 11.62 7.62 4.73
C ARG A 79 11.13 7.33 3.31
N TRP A 80 11.99 6.78 2.45
CA TRP A 80 11.61 6.40 1.09
C TRP A 80 10.54 5.29 1.10
N VAL A 81 10.73 4.22 1.90
CA VAL A 81 9.72 3.15 2.04
C VAL A 81 8.39 3.70 2.55
N TYR A 82 8.42 4.59 3.54
CA TYR A 82 7.22 5.25 4.05
C TYR A 82 6.45 6.00 2.96
N GLY A 83 7.13 6.83 2.16
CA GLY A 83 6.49 7.57 1.07
C GLY A 83 5.84 6.66 0.02
N GLN A 84 6.53 5.56 -0.35
CA GLN A 84 5.98 4.56 -1.27
C GLN A 84 4.74 3.86 -0.72
N TYR A 85 4.77 3.46 0.55
CA TYR A 85 3.63 2.82 1.20
C TYR A 85 2.46 3.77 1.39
N GLN A 86 2.73 5.03 1.72
CA GLN A 86 1.70 6.06 1.83
C GLN A 86 0.98 6.28 0.50
N LEU A 87 1.72 6.37 -0.60
CA LEU A 87 1.15 6.50 -1.95
C LEU A 87 0.22 5.31 -2.27
N ARG A 88 0.73 4.09 -2.08
CA ARG A 88 -0.01 2.84 -2.35
C ARG A 88 -1.25 2.68 -1.47
N ALA A 89 -1.11 2.87 -0.16
CA ALA A 89 -2.22 2.76 0.79
C ALA A 89 -3.31 3.80 0.53
N THR A 90 -2.92 5.02 0.17
CA THR A 90 -3.86 6.09 -0.20
C THR A 90 -4.60 5.75 -1.49
N ALA A 91 -3.88 5.27 -2.51
CA ALA A 91 -4.48 4.86 -3.77
C ALA A 91 -5.50 3.72 -3.58
N LEU A 92 -5.14 2.69 -2.81
CA LEU A 92 -6.04 1.58 -2.48
C LEU A 92 -7.30 2.04 -1.74
N THR A 93 -7.14 2.91 -0.73
CA THR A 93 -8.26 3.41 0.07
C THR A 93 -9.21 4.26 -0.77
N ARG A 94 -8.67 5.15 -1.62
CA ARG A 94 -9.47 5.97 -2.54
C ARG A 94 -10.18 5.09 -3.57
N ALA A 95 -9.49 4.15 -4.19
CA ALA A 95 -10.07 3.23 -5.16
C ALA A 95 -11.18 2.35 -4.55
N HIS A 96 -10.99 1.89 -3.30
CA HIS A 96 -12.03 1.17 -2.55
C HIS A 96 -13.24 2.04 -2.23
N SER A 97 -13.03 3.31 -1.88
CA SER A 97 -14.12 4.25 -1.57
C SER A 97 -15.06 4.48 -2.76
N LEU A 98 -14.56 4.32 -3.99
CA LEU A 98 -15.29 4.47 -5.24
C LEU A 98 -16.08 3.21 -5.65
N ILE A 99 -16.01 2.10 -4.90
CA ILE A 99 -16.86 0.93 -5.16
C ILE A 99 -18.32 1.31 -4.86
N LEU A 100 -19.18 1.07 -5.84
CA LEU A 100 -20.63 1.34 -5.78
C LEU A 100 -21.44 0.19 -5.18
N ASP A 101 -21.09 -1.06 -5.49
CA ASP A 101 -21.75 -2.22 -4.92
C ASP A 101 -21.30 -2.40 -3.46
N ASP A 102 -22.23 -2.21 -2.54
CA ASP A 102 -21.96 -2.25 -1.10
C ASP A 102 -21.49 -3.63 -0.62
N ASP A 103 -21.97 -4.72 -1.21
CA ASP A 103 -21.54 -6.06 -0.81
C ASP A 103 -20.11 -6.33 -1.28
N VAL A 104 -19.76 -5.90 -2.50
CA VAL A 104 -18.39 -5.98 -3.03
C VAL A 104 -17.46 -5.11 -2.19
N LYS A 105 -17.90 -3.90 -1.84
CA LYS A 105 -17.16 -2.96 -1.00
C LYS A 105 -16.92 -3.53 0.39
N LYS A 106 -17.95 -4.11 1.00
CA LYS A 106 -17.87 -4.74 2.33
C LYS A 106 -16.97 -5.98 2.30
N ALA A 107 -17.09 -6.82 1.28
CA ALA A 107 -16.29 -8.04 1.14
C ALA A 107 -14.79 -7.74 1.02
N THR A 108 -14.44 -6.75 0.19
CA THR A 108 -13.05 -6.29 0.05
C THR A 108 -12.53 -5.59 1.31
N LYS A 109 -13.38 -4.80 2.00
CA LYS A 109 -13.03 -4.14 3.25
C LYS A 109 -12.61 -5.16 4.31
N TYR A 110 -13.47 -6.13 4.59
CA TYR A 110 -13.19 -7.20 5.55
C TYR A 110 -11.94 -7.99 5.18
N ARG A 111 -11.85 -8.41 3.92
CA ARG A 111 -10.75 -9.27 3.49
C ARG A 111 -9.38 -8.58 3.57
N PHE A 112 -9.27 -7.32 3.16
CA PHE A 112 -7.97 -6.68 2.93
C PHE A 112 -7.68 -5.49 3.85
N PHE A 113 -8.66 -4.63 4.11
CA PHE A 113 -8.45 -3.41 4.90
C PHE A 113 -8.48 -3.70 6.41
N GLU A 114 -9.41 -4.55 6.82
CA GLU A 114 -9.50 -5.03 8.21
C GLU A 114 -8.58 -6.24 8.44
N GLY A 115 -8.23 -6.97 7.38
CA GLY A 115 -7.17 -7.98 7.38
C GLY A 115 -7.66 -9.40 7.72
N TYR A 116 -8.97 -9.63 7.66
CA TYR A 116 -9.54 -10.95 7.95
C TYR A 116 -9.16 -11.99 6.90
N SER A 117 -9.06 -13.24 7.33
CA SER A 117 -8.98 -14.39 6.45
C SER A 117 -10.27 -14.54 5.63
N MET A 118 -10.23 -15.36 4.57
CA MET A 118 -11.44 -15.62 3.78
C MET A 118 -12.53 -16.31 4.62
N LYS A 119 -12.16 -17.17 5.58
CA LYS A 119 -13.11 -17.83 6.48
C LYS A 119 -13.82 -16.82 7.37
N GLU A 120 -13.06 -15.94 8.01
CA GLU A 120 -13.62 -14.86 8.85
C GLU A 120 -14.46 -13.90 8.01
N THR A 121 -13.99 -13.53 6.81
CA THR A 121 -14.75 -12.70 5.87
C THR A 121 -16.12 -13.32 5.60
N CYS A 122 -16.20 -14.64 5.38
CA CYS A 122 -17.48 -15.32 5.21
C CYS A 122 -18.37 -15.23 6.46
N LEU A 123 -17.80 -15.42 7.65
CA LEU A 123 -18.55 -15.32 8.91
C LEU A 123 -19.19 -13.93 9.11
N PHE A 124 -18.54 -12.85 8.67
CA PHE A 124 -19.08 -11.49 8.79
C PHE A 124 -20.25 -11.17 7.85
N PHE A 125 -20.50 -11.98 6.82
CA PHE A 125 -21.66 -11.84 5.92
C PHE A 125 -22.89 -12.62 6.39
N GLY A 126 -22.76 -13.43 7.43
CA GLY A 126 -23.84 -14.24 7.96
C GLY A 126 -24.03 -15.56 7.20
N TYR A 127 -24.87 -16.44 7.76
CA TYR A 127 -25.07 -17.81 7.26
C TYR A 127 -25.90 -17.89 5.97
N ASP A 128 -26.63 -16.82 5.62
CA ASP A 128 -27.51 -16.80 4.44
C ASP A 128 -26.74 -16.70 3.12
N GLU A 129 -25.47 -16.25 3.17
CA GLU A 129 -24.63 -16.13 2.00
C GLU A 129 -23.68 -17.32 1.83
N LYS A 130 -23.66 -17.87 0.63
CA LYS A 130 -22.71 -18.92 0.27
C LYS A 130 -21.30 -18.36 0.18
N ASP A 131 -20.34 -19.11 0.73
CA ASP A 131 -18.89 -18.88 0.56
C ASP A 131 -18.48 -18.56 -0.88
N SER A 132 -19.07 -19.23 -1.87
CA SER A 132 -18.78 -19.02 -3.29
C SER A 132 -19.19 -17.62 -3.77
N THR A 133 -20.30 -17.09 -3.28
CA THR A 133 -20.79 -15.74 -3.58
C THR A 133 -19.84 -14.70 -3.01
N ILE A 134 -19.42 -14.86 -1.76
CA ILE A 134 -18.50 -13.95 -1.09
C ILE A 134 -17.14 -13.96 -1.79
N LYS A 135 -16.60 -15.14 -2.11
CA LYS A 135 -15.36 -15.29 -2.88
C LYS A 135 -15.47 -14.68 -4.28
N ARG A 136 -16.65 -14.69 -4.91
CA ARG A 136 -16.90 -14.01 -6.19
C ARG A 136 -16.85 -12.49 -6.00
N ARG A 137 -17.54 -11.94 -5.00
CA ARG A 137 -17.53 -10.51 -4.68
C ARG A 137 -16.14 -9.99 -4.32
N VAL A 138 -15.33 -10.76 -3.59
CA VAL A 138 -13.93 -10.39 -3.32
C VAL A 138 -13.13 -10.31 -4.63
N ARG A 139 -13.30 -11.26 -5.56
CA ARG A 139 -12.62 -11.25 -6.86
C ARG A 139 -13.07 -10.06 -7.72
N GLU A 140 -14.37 -9.82 -7.78
CA GLU A 140 -14.97 -8.67 -8.45
C GLU A 140 -14.44 -7.35 -7.88
N GLY A 141 -14.38 -7.23 -6.56
CA GLY A 141 -13.85 -6.05 -5.91
C GLY A 141 -12.37 -5.80 -6.18
N ILE A 142 -11.53 -6.83 -6.33
CA ILE A 142 -10.14 -6.65 -6.78
C ILE A 142 -10.10 -6.01 -8.17
N THR A 143 -10.95 -6.47 -9.09
CA THR A 143 -11.04 -5.91 -10.45
C THR A 143 -11.56 -4.47 -10.43
N VAL A 144 -12.61 -4.18 -9.65
CA VAL A 144 -13.15 -2.82 -9.53
C VAL A 144 -12.12 -1.86 -8.93
N ILE A 145 -11.41 -2.28 -7.87
CA ILE A 145 -10.33 -1.49 -7.29
C ILE A 145 -9.23 -1.23 -8.32
N ALA A 146 -8.84 -2.23 -9.11
CA ALA A 146 -7.83 -2.06 -10.15
C ALA A 146 -8.28 -1.04 -11.22
N ASN A 147 -9.53 -1.12 -11.68
CA ASN A 147 -10.09 -0.15 -12.61
C ASN A 147 -10.09 1.27 -12.01
N ASN A 148 -10.51 1.40 -10.74
CA ASN A 148 -10.51 2.69 -10.05
C ASN A 148 -9.08 3.22 -9.85
N MET A 149 -8.10 2.37 -9.55
CA MET A 149 -6.69 2.78 -9.46
C MET A 149 -6.15 3.27 -10.81
N LYS A 150 -6.53 2.61 -11.90
CA LYS A 150 -6.19 3.05 -13.26
C LYS A 150 -6.84 4.39 -13.60
N LEU A 151 -8.12 4.55 -13.27
CA LEU A 151 -8.86 5.81 -13.42
C LEU A 151 -8.18 6.96 -12.66
N LEU A 152 -7.63 6.68 -11.49
CA LEU A 152 -6.88 7.66 -10.68
C LEU A 152 -5.43 7.88 -11.15
N GLY A 153 -5.00 7.25 -12.25
CA GLY A 153 -3.66 7.39 -12.81
C GLY A 153 -2.56 6.75 -11.96
N PHE A 154 -2.88 5.76 -11.13
CA PHE A 154 -1.91 5.13 -10.24
C PHE A 154 -0.84 4.35 -11.01
N PHE A 155 -1.23 3.56 -12.01
CA PHE A 155 -0.30 2.69 -12.74
C PHE A 155 0.67 3.45 -13.63
N ASP A 156 0.31 4.65 -14.08
CA ASP A 156 1.20 5.55 -14.80
C ASP A 156 2.38 5.99 -13.92
N LYS A 157 2.16 6.11 -12.60
CA LYS A 157 3.15 6.60 -11.62
C LYS A 157 3.92 5.50 -10.90
N ASP A 158 3.32 4.32 -10.71
CA ASP A 158 3.94 3.18 -9.99
C ASP A 158 4.86 2.33 -10.90
N GLY A 159 4.88 2.62 -12.22
CA GLY A 159 5.79 2.01 -13.21
C GLY A 159 7.09 2.79 -13.43
N GLU A 160 7.11 4.07 -13.07
CA GLU A 160 8.34 4.87 -13.02
C GLU A 160 9.12 4.43 -11.77
N LYS A 161 10.22 3.69 -11.98
CA LYS A 161 11.24 3.58 -10.94
C LYS A 161 11.71 5.00 -10.62
N PHE A 162 11.29 5.53 -9.47
CA PHE A 162 11.83 6.74 -8.87
C PHE A 162 12.95 6.37 -7.89
#